data_AF-A0A535CQ35-F1
#
_entry.id   AF-A0A535CQ35-F1
#
_cell.length_a   1.000
_cell.length_b   1.000
_cell.length_c   1.000
_cell.angle_alpha   90.00
_cell.angle_beta   90.00
_cell.angle_gamma   90.00
#
_symmetry.space_group_name_H-M   'P 1'
#
loop_
_entity.id
_entity.type
_entity.pdbx_description
1 polymer ?
#
loop_
_entity_poly.entity_id
_entity_poly.type
_entity_poly.pdbx_seq_one_letter_code
_entity_poly.pdbx_strand_id
1 'polypeptide(L)'
;MLDVGATADATLADLPALALLPGITEVELAGRADAQLDQSVPAIHASEPGHANTAGVPHLWSVAGTAPLTFAGTTGKTTLVGVVDTGIDLSNADFRTGSGTRILELWDQAACPDPSAGLCPQQPANSQGFTYGAECSQSLINSSSCGPFSYGADCTPLALPEQDCNGHGTHVAGIASANGRAGTAGTYIGVAPEANLVIVKSDFDLAHTVDAVAYVYRLAAARGLPASVNLSLGTNFGPHDGTDTFEQMLDALTGPGRLLSVAAGNQATSGSSYHYHASATLAVGAVKVESLRVATQPVFIDLWYPGSDSISVAMNEQGVGQTGWVSPSVAGTANLDGTCNQYSQASGFQDPQNNVFAVLSCTAMPGSLDNEIQIELYNSGTAGNTLKNPNGALCDSTLNCLDVFQIQLRGDTAPHGPFNAWMFNQGDYYFHGGDGNDISTIDEPATAHRVVAVGSYVDRTSWPSQAGTKSDPYGTQGQLSFFSASGPTRDGRNGISLVAPGEVVGSSLSANAAARLRSGCPVFTVQG
;
A
#
# COMPACT_ATOMS: atom_id res chain seq x y z
N MET A 1 -5.21 23.94 13.39
CA MET A 1 -5.25 22.77 14.29
C MET A 1 -5.78 21.62 13.47
N LEU A 2 -4.98 20.58 13.32
CA LEU A 2 -5.14 19.46 12.38
C LEU A 2 -5.61 18.19 13.08
N ASP A 3 -6.14 18.30 14.30
CA ASP A 3 -6.28 17.15 15.18
C ASP A 3 -7.66 16.51 15.02
N VAL A 4 -7.72 15.55 14.10
CA VAL A 4 -8.83 14.57 13.98
C VAL A 4 -8.40 13.20 14.51
N GLY A 5 -7.11 13.04 14.88
CA GLY A 5 -6.52 11.85 15.49
C GLY A 5 -5.05 12.11 15.86
N ALA A 6 -4.40 11.16 16.53
CA ALA A 6 -2.98 11.19 16.85
C ALA A 6 -2.37 9.79 16.70
N THR A 7 -1.14 9.72 16.21
CA THR A 7 -0.32 8.50 16.09
C THR A 7 0.63 8.42 17.28
N ALA A 8 0.92 7.21 17.78
CA ALA A 8 1.86 7.01 18.88
C ALA A 8 2.45 5.60 18.89
N ASP A 9 3.74 5.49 19.21
CA ASP A 9 4.37 4.23 19.59
C ASP A 9 4.01 3.88 21.03
N ALA A 10 3.46 2.68 21.24
CA ALA A 10 3.08 2.18 22.56
C ALA A 10 3.32 0.67 22.68
N THR A 11 3.62 0.19 23.89
CA THR A 11 3.65 -1.25 24.14
C THR A 11 2.24 -1.78 24.40
N LEU A 12 2.01 -3.08 24.21
CA LEU A 12 0.73 -3.72 24.56
C LEU A 12 0.30 -3.46 26.02
N ALA A 13 1.25 -3.22 26.92
CA ALA A 13 0.98 -2.93 28.33
C ALA A 13 0.48 -1.50 28.58
N ASP A 14 0.76 -0.57 27.66
CA ASP A 14 0.36 0.84 27.76
C ASP A 14 -1.10 1.07 27.31
N LEU A 15 -1.66 0.14 26.53
CA LEU A 15 -2.97 0.29 25.89
C LEU A 15 -4.14 0.54 26.88
N PRO A 16 -4.25 -0.15 28.05
CA PRO A 16 -5.30 0.16 29.01
C PRO A 16 -5.21 1.58 29.58
N ALA A 17 -4.01 2.16 29.65
CA ALA A 17 -3.83 3.53 30.11
C ALA A 17 -4.19 4.54 29.01
N LEU A 18 -3.85 4.25 27.75
CA LEU A 18 -4.21 5.09 26.59
C LEU A 18 -5.73 5.19 26.41
N ALA A 19 -6.44 4.07 26.51
CA ALA A 19 -7.91 4.03 26.40
C ALA A 19 -8.64 4.83 27.50
N LEU A 20 -7.96 5.19 28.59
CA LEU A 20 -8.52 5.99 29.69
C LEU A 20 -8.22 7.49 29.57
N LEU A 21 -7.46 7.91 28.56
CA LEU A 21 -7.12 9.32 28.37
C LEU A 21 -8.36 10.11 27.90
N PRO A 22 -8.66 11.27 28.53
CA PRO A 22 -9.78 12.11 28.11
C PRO A 22 -9.66 12.54 26.65
N GLY A 23 -10.68 12.22 25.85
CA GLY A 23 -10.74 12.57 24.42
C GLY A 23 -10.29 11.47 23.47
N ILE A 24 -9.73 10.36 23.97
CA ILE A 24 -9.52 9.15 23.17
C ILE A 24 -10.86 8.43 23.05
N THR A 25 -11.32 8.26 21.82
CA THR A 25 -12.54 7.50 21.51
C THR A 25 -12.24 6.13 20.93
N GLU A 26 -11.02 5.93 20.43
CA GLU A 26 -10.56 4.76 19.69
C GLU A 26 -9.03 4.67 19.71
N VAL A 27 -8.48 3.45 19.69
CA VAL A 27 -7.04 3.17 19.57
C VAL A 27 -6.90 1.94 18.69
N GLU A 28 -6.45 2.12 17.46
CA GLU A 28 -6.29 1.05 16.48
C GLU A 28 -4.81 0.65 16.33
N LEU A 29 -4.54 -0.64 16.15
CA LEU A 29 -3.18 -1.12 15.85
C LEU A 29 -2.84 -0.84 14.38
N ALA A 30 -1.71 -0.18 14.12
CA ALA A 30 -1.26 0.09 12.76
C ALA A 30 -0.96 -1.21 11.98
N GLY A 31 -1.56 -1.34 10.80
CA GLY A 31 -1.26 -2.40 9.82
C GLY A 31 0.00 -2.13 8.99
N ARG A 32 0.18 -2.87 7.90
CA ARG A 32 1.19 -2.57 6.86
C ARG A 32 0.55 -2.33 5.50
N ALA A 33 1.19 -1.46 4.72
CA ALA A 33 0.89 -1.24 3.32
C ALA A 33 1.91 -1.92 2.38
N ASP A 34 1.48 -2.29 1.19
CA ASP A 34 2.31 -2.79 0.10
C ASP A 34 2.43 -1.75 -1.02
N ALA A 35 3.59 -1.68 -1.67
CA ALA A 35 3.87 -0.73 -2.75
C ALA A 35 3.07 -1.04 -4.05
N GLN A 36 2.51 -0.01 -4.69
CA GLN A 36 1.64 -0.07 -5.88
C GLN A 36 2.02 1.01 -6.93
N LEU A 37 1.95 0.75 -8.25
CA LEU A 37 2.42 1.65 -9.34
C LEU A 37 1.69 1.38 -10.68
N ASP A 38 1.75 2.19 -11.77
CA ASP A 38 2.58 3.34 -12.22
C ASP A 38 1.85 4.35 -13.21
N GLN A 39 2.42 5.52 -13.64
CA GLN A 39 1.89 6.47 -14.69
C GLN A 39 2.90 7.03 -15.72
N SER A 40 2.50 7.36 -16.96
CA SER A 40 3.39 7.96 -18.01
C SER A 40 2.87 9.27 -18.66
N VAL A 41 3.76 10.21 -19.00
CA VAL A 41 3.45 11.53 -19.63
C VAL A 41 2.93 11.47 -21.07
N PRO A 42 3.49 10.67 -22.00
CA PRO A 42 3.03 10.65 -23.39
C PRO A 42 1.55 10.23 -23.51
N ALA A 43 1.11 9.32 -22.65
CA ALA A 43 -0.24 8.77 -22.70
C ALA A 43 -1.32 9.73 -22.17
N ILE A 44 -0.96 10.70 -21.33
CA ILE A 44 -1.87 11.78 -20.91
C ILE A 44 -1.73 13.06 -21.76
N HIS A 45 -0.90 13.03 -22.81
CA HIS A 45 -0.66 14.14 -23.74
C HIS A 45 -0.24 15.47 -23.07
N ALA A 46 0.47 15.41 -21.93
CA ALA A 46 0.79 16.62 -21.15
C ALA A 46 1.67 17.64 -21.90
N SER A 47 2.41 17.21 -22.93
CA SER A 47 3.42 18.00 -23.65
C SER A 47 3.19 18.19 -25.16
N GLU A 48 2.13 17.60 -25.74
CA GLU A 48 1.95 17.54 -27.20
C GLU A 48 1.13 18.70 -27.77
N PRO A 49 1.65 19.57 -28.67
CA PRO A 49 0.87 20.66 -29.28
C PRO A 49 -0.25 20.16 -30.22
N GLY A 50 -1.48 20.64 -30.06
CA GLY A 50 -2.62 20.42 -30.95
C GLY A 50 -3.59 19.28 -30.59
N HIS A 51 -3.27 18.44 -29.60
CA HIS A 51 -4.19 17.42 -29.08
C HIS A 51 -5.09 17.98 -27.98
N ALA A 52 -6.18 18.64 -28.38
CA ALA A 52 -7.36 18.65 -27.53
C ALA A 52 -7.85 17.20 -27.46
N ASN A 53 -7.74 16.55 -26.30
CA ASN A 53 -8.65 15.44 -26.03
C ASN A 53 -10.09 15.96 -26.20
N THR A 54 -11.05 15.07 -26.38
CA THR A 54 -12.47 15.36 -26.59
C THR A 54 -13.15 16.16 -25.45
N ALA A 55 -12.39 16.72 -24.50
CA ALA A 55 -12.82 17.56 -23.39
C ALA A 55 -12.06 18.91 -23.24
N GLY A 56 -11.19 19.32 -24.17
CA GLY A 56 -10.69 20.70 -24.24
C GLY A 56 -9.74 21.14 -23.12
N VAL A 57 -8.96 20.22 -22.52
CA VAL A 57 -7.89 20.58 -21.57
C VAL A 57 -6.71 21.20 -22.35
N PRO A 58 -6.24 22.42 -22.01
CA PRO A 58 -5.08 23.03 -22.68
C PRO A 58 -3.80 22.21 -22.44
N HIS A 59 -2.83 22.29 -23.36
CA HIS A 59 -1.46 21.81 -23.12
C HIS A 59 -0.94 22.35 -21.79
N LEU A 60 -0.53 21.45 -20.89
CA LEU A 60 -0.04 21.87 -19.57
C LEU A 60 1.27 22.63 -19.74
N TRP A 61 2.22 22.08 -20.49
CA TRP A 61 3.52 22.71 -20.71
C TRP A 61 4.15 22.33 -22.06
N SER A 62 5.16 23.11 -22.46
CA SER A 62 6.01 22.83 -23.62
C SER A 62 7.48 22.80 -23.21
N VAL A 63 8.30 21.99 -23.89
CA VAL A 63 9.75 21.86 -23.65
C VAL A 63 10.55 22.19 -24.92
N ALA A 64 11.68 22.89 -24.76
CA ALA A 64 12.60 23.21 -25.84
C ALA A 64 14.08 23.10 -25.41
N GLY A 65 14.97 22.93 -26.39
CA GLY A 65 16.42 22.82 -26.17
C GLY A 65 16.91 21.38 -25.94
N THR A 66 18.22 21.22 -25.77
CA THR A 66 18.87 19.90 -25.57
C THR A 66 19.69 19.81 -24.29
N ALA A 67 20.13 20.94 -23.71
CA ALA A 67 20.63 21.09 -22.34
C ALA A 67 21.07 22.56 -22.10
N PRO A 68 20.49 23.30 -21.13
CA PRO A 68 19.35 22.91 -20.30
C PRO A 68 18.05 22.91 -21.11
N LEU A 69 17.15 21.99 -20.75
CA LEU A 69 15.76 22.03 -21.22
C LEU A 69 15.09 23.29 -20.67
N THR A 70 14.30 23.95 -21.50
CA THR A 70 13.51 25.12 -21.13
C THR A 70 12.04 24.76 -21.17
N PHE A 71 11.38 24.85 -20.02
CA PHE A 71 9.96 24.58 -19.87
C PHE A 71 9.15 25.89 -19.85
N ALA A 72 7.91 25.84 -20.36
CA ALA A 72 6.95 26.94 -20.28
C ALA A 72 5.54 26.38 -20.05
N GLY A 73 4.68 27.13 -19.36
CA GLY A 73 3.31 26.73 -19.01
C GLY A 73 3.16 26.29 -17.55
N THR A 74 2.20 25.41 -17.29
CA THR A 74 1.89 24.78 -16.01
C THR A 74 2.83 23.60 -15.74
N THR A 75 4.04 23.91 -15.29
CA THR A 75 5.15 22.94 -15.12
C THR A 75 5.30 22.39 -13.70
N GLY A 76 4.43 22.82 -12.77
CA GLY A 76 4.54 22.53 -11.33
C GLY A 76 5.52 23.41 -10.57
N LYS A 77 6.14 24.41 -11.21
CA LYS A 77 7.19 25.26 -10.60
C LYS A 77 6.83 25.89 -9.25
N THR A 78 5.55 26.18 -9.02
CA THR A 78 5.04 26.81 -7.78
C THR A 78 4.24 25.83 -6.92
N THR A 79 4.49 24.53 -7.07
CA THR A 79 3.83 23.47 -6.31
C THR A 79 4.87 22.56 -5.66
N LEU A 80 4.42 21.81 -4.67
CA LEU A 80 5.19 20.74 -4.04
C LEU A 80 4.57 19.39 -4.42
N VAL A 81 5.42 18.44 -4.81
CA VAL A 81 5.04 17.04 -5.00
C VAL A 81 5.65 16.23 -3.85
N GLY A 82 4.79 15.58 -3.08
CA GLY A 82 5.17 14.63 -2.02
C GLY A 82 5.14 13.21 -2.55
N VAL A 83 6.18 12.42 -2.28
CA VAL A 83 6.22 10.99 -2.57
C VAL A 83 6.52 10.25 -1.29
N VAL A 84 5.58 9.43 -0.82
CA VAL A 84 5.75 8.54 0.34
C VAL A 84 5.89 7.11 -0.19
N ASP A 85 7.09 6.56 -0.15
CA ASP A 85 7.43 5.32 -0.86
C ASP A 85 8.76 4.71 -0.35
N THR A 86 9.47 3.90 -1.13
CA THR A 86 10.75 3.25 -0.78
C THR A 86 11.97 4.18 -0.72
N GLY A 87 11.75 5.49 -0.88
CA GLY A 87 12.78 6.52 -0.94
C GLY A 87 13.07 7.00 -2.36
N ILE A 88 14.26 7.59 -2.58
CA ILE A 88 14.67 8.11 -3.89
C ILE A 88 16.18 8.00 -4.13
N ASP A 89 16.59 7.84 -5.38
CA ASP A 89 17.99 8.01 -5.79
C ASP A 89 18.37 9.51 -5.85
N LEU A 90 19.02 9.98 -4.78
CA LEU A 90 19.49 11.37 -4.64
C LEU A 90 20.52 11.82 -5.70
N SER A 91 21.15 10.86 -6.38
CA SER A 91 22.14 11.13 -7.43
C SER A 91 21.51 11.33 -8.81
N ASN A 92 20.26 10.90 -9.00
CA ASN A 92 19.61 10.92 -10.29
C ASN A 92 19.44 12.36 -10.82
N ALA A 93 19.91 12.58 -12.06
CA ALA A 93 19.90 13.88 -12.71
C ALA A 93 18.49 14.46 -12.92
N ASP A 94 17.47 13.59 -13.02
CA ASP A 94 16.07 13.99 -13.18
C ASP A 94 15.58 14.84 -12.01
N PHE A 95 16.08 14.61 -10.79
CA PHE A 95 15.66 15.34 -9.58
C PHE A 95 16.58 16.52 -9.27
N ARG A 96 17.47 16.89 -10.18
CA ARG A 96 18.47 17.95 -9.99
C ARG A 96 18.38 19.00 -11.08
N THR A 97 18.81 20.21 -10.78
CA THR A 97 19.00 21.34 -11.72
C THR A 97 20.49 21.70 -11.83
N GLY A 98 20.83 22.75 -12.58
CA GLY A 98 22.17 23.34 -12.54
C GLY A 98 22.52 23.99 -11.19
N SER A 99 21.51 24.25 -10.34
CA SER A 99 21.66 24.91 -9.04
C SER A 99 21.64 23.94 -7.85
N GLY A 100 21.50 22.63 -8.09
CA GLY A 100 21.39 21.60 -7.05
C GLY A 100 20.10 20.77 -7.16
N THR A 101 19.82 19.96 -6.14
CA THR A 101 18.62 19.11 -6.06
C THR A 101 17.33 19.93 -5.98
N ARG A 102 16.23 19.39 -6.51
CA ARG A 102 14.85 19.90 -6.33
C ARG A 102 14.16 19.33 -5.09
N ILE A 103 14.79 18.37 -4.42
CA ILE A 103 14.32 17.78 -3.17
C ILE A 103 14.61 18.77 -2.04
N LEU A 104 13.54 19.35 -1.49
CA LEU A 104 13.62 20.34 -0.42
C LEU A 104 13.96 19.68 0.92
N GLU A 105 13.30 18.56 1.21
CA GLU A 105 13.53 17.73 2.38
C GLU A 105 13.30 16.26 2.00
N LEU A 106 14.04 15.37 2.65
CA LEU A 106 13.77 13.93 2.66
C LEU A 106 13.65 13.47 4.11
N TRP A 107 12.63 12.69 4.43
CA TRP A 107 12.50 12.02 5.73
C TRP A 107 12.56 10.50 5.53
N ASP A 108 13.56 9.85 6.12
CA ASP A 108 13.63 8.38 6.17
C ASP A 108 13.03 7.91 7.50
N GLN A 109 11.85 7.30 7.45
CA GLN A 109 11.15 6.78 8.63
C GLN A 109 11.79 5.47 9.12
N ALA A 110 12.38 4.69 8.22
CA ALA A 110 13.10 3.46 8.53
C ALA A 110 14.52 3.70 9.07
N ALA A 111 15.02 4.93 9.00
CA ALA A 111 16.28 5.30 9.65
C ALA A 111 16.07 5.36 11.17
N CYS A 112 16.88 4.61 11.93
CA CYS A 112 16.79 4.61 13.40
C CYS A 112 15.41 4.16 13.95
N PRO A 113 14.97 2.90 13.68
CA PRO A 113 13.67 2.40 14.13
C PRO A 113 13.57 2.24 15.66
N ASP A 114 14.71 2.25 16.37
CA ASP A 114 14.73 2.27 17.84
C ASP A 114 15.76 3.30 18.35
N PRO A 115 15.35 4.56 18.52
CA PRO A 115 16.18 5.61 19.13
C PRO A 115 16.57 5.29 20.59
N SER A 116 15.74 4.50 21.29
CA SER A 116 15.92 4.16 22.71
C SER A 116 17.02 3.12 22.94
N ALA A 117 17.32 2.29 21.94
CA ALA A 117 18.44 1.34 21.96
C ALA A 117 19.82 2.01 21.86
N GLY A 118 19.91 3.32 21.63
CA GLY A 118 21.17 4.06 21.56
C GLY A 118 22.08 3.66 20.39
N LEU A 119 21.56 2.91 19.41
CA LEU A 119 22.27 2.44 18.22
C LEU A 119 22.26 3.46 17.08
N CYS A 120 21.52 4.56 17.24
CA CYS A 120 21.40 5.57 16.21
C CYS A 120 22.60 6.52 16.23
N PRO A 121 23.26 6.76 15.08
CA PRO A 121 24.21 7.87 14.97
C PRO A 121 23.51 9.18 15.35
N GLN A 122 24.25 10.19 15.83
CA GLN A 122 23.71 11.53 16.08
C GLN A 122 23.11 12.08 14.78
N GLN A 123 21.78 12.00 14.65
CA GLN A 123 21.04 12.53 13.51
C GLN A 123 20.65 13.98 13.75
N PRO A 124 20.44 14.78 12.68
CA PRO A 124 19.69 16.02 12.80
C PRO A 124 18.32 15.72 13.42
N ALA A 125 17.93 16.47 14.46
CA ALA A 125 16.59 16.33 15.02
C ALA A 125 15.54 16.63 13.93
N ASN A 126 14.49 15.81 13.87
CA ASN A 126 13.37 16.03 12.95
C ASN A 126 12.79 17.42 13.20
N SER A 127 12.78 18.26 12.16
CA SER A 127 12.41 19.67 12.26
C SER A 127 10.91 19.88 12.47
N GLN A 128 10.09 18.84 12.28
CA GLN A 128 8.63 18.87 12.36
C GLN A 128 8.06 18.22 13.63
N GLY A 129 8.93 17.85 14.58
CA GLY A 129 8.53 17.41 15.93
C GLY A 129 8.21 15.93 16.07
N PHE A 130 8.45 15.11 15.04
CA PHE A 130 8.39 13.65 15.18
C PHE A 130 9.63 13.13 15.92
N THR A 131 9.49 12.01 16.62
CA THR A 131 10.52 11.45 17.51
C THR A 131 11.32 10.29 16.91
N TYR A 132 11.02 9.92 15.66
CA TYR A 132 11.63 8.80 14.94
C TYR A 132 12.05 9.21 13.52
N GLY A 133 12.82 8.34 12.86
CA GLY A 133 13.36 8.61 11.53
C GLY A 133 14.51 9.61 11.52
N ALA A 134 14.95 9.98 10.32
CA ALA A 134 15.98 11.00 10.10
C ALA A 134 15.67 11.91 8.91
N GLU A 135 15.94 13.21 9.05
CA GLU A 135 15.74 14.20 7.99
C GLU A 135 17.04 14.55 7.25
N CYS A 136 16.92 14.72 5.94
CA CYS A 136 17.94 15.29 5.08
C CYS A 136 17.42 16.55 4.37
N SER A 137 17.98 17.68 4.77
CA SER A 137 17.70 18.95 4.11
C SER A 137 18.31 19.04 2.72
N GLN A 138 17.76 19.92 1.89
CA GLN A 138 18.30 20.23 0.57
C GLN A 138 19.80 20.53 0.58
N SER A 139 20.31 21.18 1.63
CA SER A 139 21.75 21.44 1.77
C SER A 139 22.56 20.17 2.00
N LEU A 140 22.08 19.25 2.84
CA LEU A 140 22.74 17.97 3.09
C LEU A 140 22.74 17.08 1.86
N ILE A 141 21.63 17.09 1.10
CA ILE A 141 21.53 16.38 -0.19
C ILE A 141 22.50 16.98 -1.21
N ASN A 142 22.61 18.31 -1.28
CA ASN A 142 23.53 18.98 -2.19
C ASN A 142 25.01 18.76 -1.84
N SER A 143 25.34 18.61 -0.57
CA SER A 143 26.69 18.29 -0.10
C SER A 143 27.01 16.80 -0.07
N SER A 144 26.10 15.94 -0.53
CA SER A 144 26.21 14.47 -0.45
C SER A 144 26.52 13.98 0.97
N SER A 145 25.90 14.61 1.97
CA SER A 145 26.09 14.33 3.40
C SER A 145 24.81 13.83 4.08
N CYS A 146 23.85 13.37 3.29
CA CYS A 146 22.63 12.73 3.78
C CYS A 146 22.95 11.28 4.19
N GLY A 147 22.87 10.98 5.48
CA GLY A 147 23.37 9.74 6.09
C GLY A 147 24.87 9.79 6.42
N PRO A 148 25.49 8.66 6.82
CA PRO A 148 24.92 7.31 6.81
C PRO A 148 23.85 7.09 7.89
N PHE A 149 22.83 6.31 7.55
CA PHE A 149 21.82 5.84 8.50
C PHE A 149 22.01 4.35 8.79
N SER A 150 21.60 3.92 9.98
CA SER A 150 21.40 2.50 10.28
C SER A 150 19.99 2.13 9.86
N TYR A 151 19.87 1.21 8.90
CA TYR A 151 18.60 0.82 8.29
C TYR A 151 17.98 -0.43 8.97
N GLY A 152 16.74 -0.73 8.63
CA GLY A 152 16.18 -2.08 8.67
C GLY A 152 16.70 -2.98 7.53
N ALA A 153 16.13 -4.18 7.39
CA ALA A 153 16.65 -5.30 6.59
C ALA A 153 16.79 -5.10 5.06
N ASP A 154 16.27 -4.00 4.49
CA ASP A 154 16.11 -3.87 3.03
C ASP A 154 17.34 -3.34 2.28
N CYS A 155 18.20 -2.57 2.96
CA CYS A 155 19.45 -2.05 2.41
C CYS A 155 20.65 -2.64 3.17
N THR A 156 21.31 -3.63 2.56
CA THR A 156 22.54 -4.23 3.09
C THR A 156 23.76 -3.80 2.26
N PRO A 157 24.86 -3.34 2.89
CA PRO A 157 25.08 -3.20 4.34
C PRO A 157 24.44 -1.95 4.99
N LEU A 158 24.14 -2.07 6.29
CA LEU A 158 23.37 -1.15 7.16
C LEU A 158 24.04 0.20 7.50
N ALA A 159 24.99 0.69 6.69
CA ALA A 159 25.73 1.93 6.98
C ALA A 159 26.08 2.65 5.67
N LEU A 160 25.05 2.97 4.91
CA LEU A 160 25.17 3.62 3.61
C LEU A 160 24.59 5.04 3.67
N PRO A 161 25.08 5.98 2.85
CA PRO A 161 24.34 7.20 2.53
C PRO A 161 22.92 6.85 2.08
N GLU A 162 21.98 7.78 2.25
CA GLU A 162 20.57 7.55 1.92
C GLU A 162 20.37 7.05 0.48
N GLN A 163 19.59 5.98 0.35
CA GLN A 163 19.40 5.22 -0.89
C GLN A 163 18.03 4.57 -0.97
N ASP A 164 17.55 4.47 -2.21
CA ASP A 164 16.42 3.64 -2.60
C ASP A 164 16.90 2.30 -3.19
N CYS A 165 16.93 1.25 -2.38
CA CYS A 165 17.40 -0.08 -2.78
C CYS A 165 16.34 -0.90 -3.52
N ASN A 166 15.06 -0.54 -3.42
CA ASN A 166 13.96 -1.18 -4.13
C ASN A 166 13.80 -0.57 -5.54
N GLY A 167 13.85 0.76 -5.63
CA GLY A 167 13.73 1.52 -6.88
C GLY A 167 12.31 1.99 -7.18
N HIS A 168 11.31 1.49 -6.45
CA HIS A 168 9.90 1.84 -6.61
C HIS A 168 9.69 3.35 -6.42
N GLY A 169 10.12 3.93 -5.31
CA GLY A 169 9.95 5.37 -5.04
C GLY A 169 10.66 6.28 -6.03
N THR A 170 11.84 5.88 -6.52
CA THR A 170 12.53 6.59 -7.61
C THR A 170 11.71 6.58 -8.91
N HIS A 171 11.08 5.46 -9.23
CA HIS A 171 10.22 5.31 -10.40
C HIS A 171 8.95 6.16 -10.26
N VAL A 172 8.25 6.09 -9.12
CA VAL A 172 7.10 6.94 -8.75
C VAL A 172 7.44 8.43 -8.89
N ALA A 173 8.55 8.87 -8.30
CA ALA A 173 8.96 10.27 -8.32
C ALA A 173 9.29 10.74 -9.75
N GLY A 174 9.88 9.87 -10.56
CA GLY A 174 10.19 10.15 -11.95
C GLY A 174 8.94 10.39 -12.79
N ILE A 175 7.92 9.56 -12.60
CA ILE A 175 6.61 9.68 -13.24
C ILE A 175 6.00 11.05 -12.94
N ALA A 176 5.94 11.37 -11.65
CA ALA A 176 5.30 12.60 -11.20
C ALA A 176 6.08 13.84 -11.63
N SER A 177 7.42 13.78 -11.67
CA SER A 177 8.21 15.00 -11.62
C SER A 177 9.58 14.99 -12.31
N ALA A 178 9.98 13.94 -13.03
CA ALA A 178 11.28 13.94 -13.73
C ALA A 178 11.41 15.15 -14.66
N ASN A 179 12.55 15.84 -14.62
CA ASN A 179 12.79 16.96 -15.53
C ASN A 179 13.41 16.53 -16.86
N GLY A 180 13.55 15.22 -17.11
CA GLY A 180 14.08 14.64 -18.33
C GLY A 180 15.55 14.94 -18.59
N ARG A 181 16.35 15.13 -17.53
CA ARG A 181 17.80 15.31 -17.63
C ARG A 181 18.56 14.00 -17.56
N ALA A 182 17.98 12.96 -16.97
CA ALA A 182 18.58 11.64 -17.01
C ALA A 182 18.52 11.11 -18.44
N GLY A 183 19.66 10.60 -18.88
CA GLY A 183 19.85 10.03 -20.20
C GLY A 183 19.69 10.96 -21.38
N THR A 184 18.98 10.50 -22.42
CA THR A 184 18.73 11.33 -23.60
C THR A 184 17.77 12.45 -23.23
N ALA A 185 18.31 13.67 -23.11
CA ALA A 185 17.58 14.82 -22.61
C ALA A 185 16.23 15.01 -23.30
N GLY A 186 15.18 15.15 -22.50
CA GLY A 186 13.81 15.39 -22.96
C GLY A 186 13.02 14.13 -23.34
N THR A 187 13.58 12.94 -23.18
CA THR A 187 12.91 11.67 -23.54
C THR A 187 11.90 11.23 -22.48
N TYR A 188 12.30 11.21 -21.21
CA TYR A 188 11.47 10.78 -20.08
C TYR A 188 11.25 11.94 -19.13
N ILE A 189 10.20 12.72 -19.40
CA ILE A 189 9.81 13.87 -18.59
C ILE A 189 8.57 13.44 -17.79
N GLY A 190 8.54 13.75 -16.50
CA GLY A 190 7.39 13.56 -15.63
C GLY A 190 6.35 14.67 -15.77
N VAL A 191 5.19 14.52 -15.14
CA VAL A 191 4.05 15.42 -15.33
C VAL A 191 4.34 16.85 -14.87
N ALA A 192 5.03 17.00 -13.73
CA ALA A 192 5.37 18.28 -13.11
C ALA A 192 6.91 18.49 -13.05
N PRO A 193 7.56 18.73 -14.20
CA PRO A 193 9.02 18.67 -14.33
C PRO A 193 9.77 19.77 -13.57
N GLU A 194 9.10 20.87 -13.19
CA GLU A 194 9.70 21.96 -12.40
C GLU A 194 9.23 21.97 -10.93
N ALA A 195 8.45 20.96 -10.49
CA ALA A 195 7.98 20.91 -9.11
C ALA A 195 9.11 20.79 -8.09
N ASN A 196 8.87 21.35 -6.91
CA ASN A 196 9.66 21.07 -5.71
C ASN A 196 9.25 19.71 -5.16
N LEU A 197 10.20 18.98 -4.58
CA LEU A 197 9.96 17.63 -4.08
C LEU A 197 10.14 17.56 -2.57
N VAL A 198 9.28 16.79 -1.91
CA VAL A 198 9.52 16.25 -0.57
C VAL A 198 9.36 14.75 -0.66
N ILE A 199 10.33 14.01 -0.15
CA ILE A 199 10.37 12.56 -0.23
C ILE A 199 10.26 12.01 1.19
N VAL A 200 9.40 11.03 1.39
CA VAL A 200 9.39 10.24 2.62
C VAL A 200 9.69 8.80 2.24
N LYS A 201 10.78 8.27 2.78
CA LYS A 201 11.07 6.84 2.71
C LYS A 201 10.32 6.16 3.85
N SER A 202 9.23 5.50 3.49
CA SER A 202 8.30 4.87 4.40
C SER A 202 8.85 3.52 4.88
N ASP A 203 8.53 3.19 6.12
CA ASP A 203 8.63 1.82 6.67
C ASP A 203 7.32 1.03 6.46
N PHE A 204 6.36 1.61 5.73
CA PHE A 204 5.05 1.09 5.37
C PHE A 204 4.13 0.78 6.54
N ASP A 205 4.42 1.32 7.72
CA ASP A 205 3.46 1.35 8.83
C ASP A 205 2.33 2.35 8.52
N LEU A 206 1.07 1.97 8.79
CA LEU A 206 -0.08 2.81 8.44
C LEU A 206 -0.11 4.13 9.24
N ALA A 207 0.22 4.09 10.53
CA ALA A 207 0.28 5.30 11.36
C ALA A 207 1.41 6.22 10.88
N HIS A 208 2.58 5.66 10.58
CA HIS A 208 3.69 6.42 10.02
C HIS A 208 3.37 6.96 8.62
N THR A 209 2.52 6.30 7.84
CA THR A 209 2.04 6.82 6.56
C THR A 209 1.18 8.08 6.75
N VAL A 210 0.34 8.14 7.78
CA VAL A 210 -0.39 9.37 8.13
C VAL A 210 0.58 10.49 8.51
N ASP A 211 1.59 10.17 9.33
CA ASP A 211 2.63 11.12 9.73
C ASP A 211 3.40 11.66 8.53
N ALA A 212 3.72 10.80 7.55
CA ALA A 212 4.39 11.17 6.31
C ALA A 212 3.57 12.17 5.49
N VAL A 213 2.27 11.95 5.33
CA VAL A 213 1.38 12.88 4.62
C VAL A 213 1.27 14.21 5.38
N ALA A 214 1.13 14.15 6.71
CA ALA A 214 1.09 15.35 7.55
C ALA A 214 2.40 16.15 7.46
N TYR A 215 3.54 15.46 7.46
CA TYR A 215 4.88 16.03 7.29
C TYR A 215 4.98 16.84 5.99
N VAL A 216 4.60 16.24 4.85
CA VAL A 216 4.64 16.92 3.55
C VAL A 216 3.76 18.18 3.56
N TYR A 217 2.52 18.09 4.07
CA TYR A 217 1.62 19.24 4.11
C TYR A 217 2.10 20.34 5.07
N ARG A 218 2.73 20.01 6.21
CA ARG A 218 3.35 21.01 7.09
C ARG A 218 4.48 21.75 6.38
N LEU A 219 5.36 21.03 5.67
CA LEU A 219 6.46 21.64 4.92
C LEU A 219 5.96 22.53 3.77
N ALA A 220 4.90 22.12 3.09
CA ALA A 220 4.25 22.90 2.04
C ALA A 220 3.64 24.19 2.61
N ALA A 221 2.89 24.08 3.70
CA ALA A 221 2.29 25.22 4.39
C ALA A 221 3.35 26.21 4.91
N ALA A 222 4.44 25.73 5.51
CA ALA A 222 5.55 26.55 5.97
C ALA A 222 6.24 27.34 4.83
N ARG A 223 6.12 26.84 3.59
CA ARG A 223 6.67 27.46 2.38
C ARG A 223 5.62 28.24 1.57
N GLY A 224 4.37 28.26 2.01
CA GLY A 224 3.27 28.92 1.30
C GLY A 224 2.96 28.28 -0.06
N LEU A 225 3.20 26.97 -0.21
CA LEU A 225 2.98 26.23 -1.45
C LEU A 225 1.78 25.28 -1.30
N PRO A 226 0.97 25.08 -2.35
CA PRO A 226 0.07 23.93 -2.42
C PRO A 226 0.89 22.64 -2.64
N ALA A 227 0.36 21.52 -2.16
CA ALA A 227 0.99 20.21 -2.30
C ALA A 227 0.03 19.16 -2.86
N SER A 228 0.59 18.32 -3.73
CA SER A 228 0.02 17.06 -4.18
C SER A 228 0.89 15.94 -3.62
N VAL A 229 0.32 15.06 -2.80
CA VAL A 229 1.02 13.91 -2.20
C VAL A 229 0.57 12.65 -2.90
N ASN A 230 1.51 11.76 -3.22
CA ASN A 230 1.25 10.46 -3.82
C ASN A 230 1.51 9.35 -2.79
N LEU A 231 0.50 8.50 -2.58
CA LEU A 231 0.61 7.21 -1.91
C LEU A 231 0.51 6.11 -2.96
N SER A 232 1.67 5.60 -3.34
CA SER A 232 1.80 4.46 -4.24
C SER A 232 1.86 3.19 -3.39
N LEU A 233 0.84 3.03 -2.54
CA LEU A 233 0.73 1.97 -1.54
C LEU A 233 -0.72 1.73 -1.15
N GLY A 234 -1.01 0.58 -0.57
CA GLY A 234 -2.32 0.26 0.00
C GLY A 234 -2.31 -1.00 0.86
N THR A 235 -3.43 -1.30 1.50
CA THR A 235 -3.64 -2.47 2.34
C THR A 235 -5.04 -3.05 2.13
N ASN A 236 -5.15 -4.35 2.36
CA ASN A 236 -6.41 -5.11 2.39
C ASN A 236 -6.91 -5.35 3.82
N PHE A 237 -6.32 -4.66 4.79
CA PHE A 237 -6.68 -4.73 6.18
C PHE A 237 -7.53 -3.52 6.53
N GLY A 238 -8.75 -3.76 6.99
CA GLY A 238 -9.72 -2.73 7.27
C GLY A 238 -11.06 -2.96 6.58
N PRO A 239 -12.01 -2.04 6.80
CA PRO A 239 -13.37 -2.17 6.32
C PRO A 239 -13.62 -1.91 4.82
N HIS A 240 -12.73 -1.23 4.11
CA HIS A 240 -12.84 -0.79 2.72
C HIS A 240 -14.05 0.13 2.45
N ASP A 241 -14.42 0.98 3.41
CA ASP A 241 -15.56 1.90 3.29
C ASP A 241 -15.31 3.33 3.78
N GLY A 242 -14.07 3.69 4.12
CA GLY A 242 -13.74 5.02 4.62
C GLY A 242 -14.07 5.24 6.10
N THR A 243 -14.47 4.19 6.83
CA THR A 243 -14.71 4.27 8.28
C THR A 243 -13.48 3.91 9.11
N ASP A 244 -12.41 3.41 8.50
CA ASP A 244 -11.18 3.08 9.19
C ASP A 244 -10.48 4.34 9.75
N THR A 245 -9.79 4.23 10.89
CA THR A 245 -9.13 5.41 11.47
C THR A 245 -8.00 5.90 10.58
N PHE A 246 -7.26 5.01 9.92
CA PHE A 246 -6.23 5.37 8.94
C PHE A 246 -6.79 6.26 7.83
N GLU A 247 -7.92 5.87 7.26
CA GLU A 247 -8.60 6.59 6.18
C GLU A 247 -9.18 7.94 6.66
N GLN A 248 -9.82 7.95 7.82
CA GLN A 248 -10.37 9.18 8.41
C GLN A 248 -9.28 10.21 8.70
N MET A 249 -8.12 9.78 9.20
CA MET A 249 -6.98 10.66 9.46
C MET A 249 -6.41 11.23 8.15
N LEU A 250 -6.29 10.42 7.10
CA LEU A 250 -5.85 10.91 5.78
C LEU A 250 -6.85 11.89 5.17
N ASP A 251 -8.14 11.61 5.25
CA ASP A 251 -9.21 12.50 4.78
C ASP A 251 -9.16 13.87 5.47
N ALA A 252 -8.89 13.90 6.78
CA ALA A 252 -8.72 15.12 7.55
C ALA A 252 -7.54 15.98 7.10
N LEU A 253 -6.47 15.36 6.61
CA LEU A 253 -5.28 16.05 6.09
C LEU A 253 -5.53 16.70 4.72
N THR A 254 -6.54 16.26 3.97
CA THR A 254 -6.87 16.84 2.66
C THR A 254 -7.62 18.19 2.76
N GLY A 255 -7.60 18.99 1.70
CA GLY A 255 -8.38 20.23 1.62
C GLY A 255 -7.86 21.19 0.55
N PRO A 256 -8.28 22.47 0.57
CA PRO A 256 -7.78 23.45 -0.39
C PRO A 256 -6.25 23.51 -0.39
N GLY A 257 -5.64 23.27 -1.55
CA GLY A 257 -4.18 23.24 -1.72
C GLY A 257 -3.48 21.99 -1.17
N ARG A 258 -4.22 20.96 -0.75
CA ARG A 258 -3.72 19.70 -0.19
C ARG A 258 -4.44 18.51 -0.83
N LEU A 259 -3.85 17.97 -1.89
CA LEU A 259 -4.39 16.84 -2.65
C LEU A 259 -3.62 15.57 -2.35
N LEU A 260 -4.35 14.47 -2.14
CA LEU A 260 -3.80 13.15 -1.88
C LEU A 260 -4.24 12.20 -3.00
N SER A 261 -3.29 11.74 -3.81
CA SER A 261 -3.51 10.72 -4.84
C SER A 261 -3.08 9.37 -4.29
N VAL A 262 -3.93 8.36 -4.43
CA VAL A 262 -3.71 7.02 -3.87
C VAL A 262 -3.90 5.99 -4.98
N ALA A 263 -2.97 5.05 -5.12
CA ALA A 263 -3.13 3.92 -6.02
C ALA A 263 -4.29 3.04 -5.54
N ALA A 264 -5.16 2.61 -6.46
CA ALA A 264 -6.35 1.84 -6.10
C ALA A 264 -6.06 0.41 -5.58
N GLY A 265 -4.85 -0.10 -5.82
CA GLY A 265 -4.47 -1.48 -5.51
C GLY A 265 -4.34 -2.36 -6.75
N ASN A 266 -3.62 -3.48 -6.60
CA ASN A 266 -3.36 -4.46 -7.66
C ASN A 266 -3.98 -5.83 -7.35
N GLN A 267 -5.11 -5.84 -6.63
CA GLN A 267 -5.74 -7.05 -6.08
C GLN A 267 -6.76 -7.71 -7.02
N ALA A 268 -6.98 -7.19 -8.22
CA ALA A 268 -7.78 -7.92 -9.20
C ALA A 268 -6.92 -9.06 -9.78
N THR A 269 -7.49 -10.24 -9.99
CA THR A 269 -6.76 -11.33 -10.64
C THR A 269 -7.17 -11.51 -12.10
N SER A 270 -8.34 -10.99 -12.49
CA SER A 270 -9.01 -11.21 -13.78
C SER A 270 -9.25 -12.69 -14.13
N GLY A 271 -9.05 -13.58 -13.14
CA GLY A 271 -9.18 -15.02 -13.29
C GLY A 271 -10.54 -15.53 -12.83
N SER A 272 -10.81 -16.81 -13.05
CA SER A 272 -12.05 -17.47 -12.58
C SER A 272 -11.86 -18.34 -11.33
N SER A 273 -10.63 -18.41 -10.82
CA SER A 273 -10.24 -19.46 -9.88
C SER A 273 -9.50 -18.97 -8.66
N TYR A 274 -8.84 -17.82 -8.71
CA TYR A 274 -8.03 -17.32 -7.61
C TYR A 274 -8.41 -15.88 -7.38
N HIS A 275 -8.76 -15.52 -6.15
CA HIS A 275 -9.21 -14.16 -5.81
C HIS A 275 -8.62 -13.75 -4.47
N TYR A 276 -8.28 -12.46 -4.34
CA TYR A 276 -7.91 -11.85 -3.06
C TYR A 276 -9.13 -11.40 -2.25
N HIS A 277 -10.30 -11.34 -2.89
CA HIS A 277 -11.56 -11.01 -2.25
C HIS A 277 -12.59 -12.14 -2.39
N ALA A 278 -13.44 -12.31 -1.38
CA ALA A 278 -14.61 -13.18 -1.41
C ALA A 278 -15.79 -12.51 -0.71
N SER A 279 -17.00 -12.68 -1.24
CA SER A 279 -18.19 -12.06 -0.65
C SER A 279 -19.45 -12.85 -0.93
N ALA A 280 -20.30 -13.04 0.08
CA ALA A 280 -21.63 -13.62 -0.11
C ALA A 280 -22.59 -13.26 1.03
N THR A 281 -23.89 -13.45 0.78
CA THR A 281 -24.92 -13.41 1.80
C THR A 281 -25.13 -14.80 2.41
N LEU A 282 -25.12 -14.90 3.74
CA LEU A 282 -25.28 -16.17 4.47
C LEU A 282 -26.71 -16.29 5.05
N ALA A 283 -27.49 -17.23 4.53
CA ALA A 283 -28.78 -17.56 5.14
C ALA A 283 -28.61 -18.24 6.50
N VAL A 284 -29.60 -18.10 7.38
CA VAL A 284 -29.60 -18.72 8.72
C VAL A 284 -29.35 -20.22 8.63
N GLY A 285 -28.31 -20.70 9.33
CA GLY A 285 -27.92 -22.11 9.40
C GLY A 285 -27.22 -22.64 8.14
N ALA A 286 -27.09 -21.84 7.08
CA ALA A 286 -26.30 -22.23 5.91
C ALA A 286 -24.81 -22.20 6.26
N VAL A 287 -24.08 -23.24 5.86
CA VAL A 287 -22.62 -23.29 5.94
C VAL A 287 -22.05 -23.07 4.53
N LYS A 288 -21.24 -22.02 4.36
CA LYS A 288 -20.40 -21.81 3.18
C LYS A 288 -19.00 -22.28 3.46
N VAL A 289 -18.33 -22.76 2.42
CA VAL A 289 -16.96 -23.26 2.48
C VAL A 289 -16.14 -22.50 1.46
N GLU A 290 -15.17 -21.73 1.94
CA GLU A 290 -14.18 -21.05 1.10
C GLU A 290 -12.90 -21.87 1.09
N SER A 291 -12.55 -22.38 -0.09
CA SER A 291 -11.32 -23.13 -0.31
C SER A 291 -10.14 -22.19 -0.49
N LEU A 292 -8.94 -22.60 -0.04
CA LEU A 292 -7.74 -21.78 -0.14
C LEU A 292 -6.68 -22.42 -1.04
N ARG A 293 -5.94 -21.58 -1.77
CA ARG A 293 -4.60 -21.88 -2.28
C ARG A 293 -3.59 -21.27 -1.31
N VAL A 294 -2.61 -22.04 -0.84
CA VAL A 294 -1.61 -21.58 0.14
C VAL A 294 -0.21 -21.97 -0.32
N ALA A 295 0.68 -21.00 -0.50
CA ALA A 295 2.08 -21.23 -0.88
C ALA A 295 3.02 -20.99 0.31
N THR A 296 3.91 -19.99 0.22
CA THR A 296 5.08 -19.86 1.10
C THR A 296 4.86 -19.03 2.35
N GLN A 297 3.76 -18.27 2.46
CA GLN A 297 3.51 -17.33 3.55
C GLN A 297 2.43 -17.84 4.50
N PRO A 298 2.42 -17.35 5.76
CA PRO A 298 1.22 -17.40 6.60
C PRO A 298 0.05 -16.70 5.90
N VAL A 299 -1.15 -17.20 6.16
CA VAL A 299 -2.40 -16.68 5.58
C VAL A 299 -3.02 -15.71 6.58
N PHE A 300 -3.37 -14.52 6.11
CA PHE A 300 -4.13 -13.53 6.86
C PHE A 300 -5.36 -13.14 6.05
N ILE A 301 -6.52 -13.23 6.69
CA ILE A 301 -7.81 -12.89 6.07
C ILE A 301 -8.55 -11.97 7.01
N ASP A 302 -9.03 -10.86 6.48
CA ASP A 302 -9.86 -9.91 7.19
C ASP A 302 -11.27 -9.92 6.59
N LEU A 303 -12.28 -10.16 7.42
CA LEU A 303 -13.67 -10.35 6.99
C LEU A 303 -14.60 -9.41 7.74
N TRP A 304 -15.36 -8.62 7.00
CA TRP A 304 -16.31 -7.67 7.54
C TRP A 304 -17.74 -7.95 7.10
N TYR A 305 -18.70 -7.65 7.98
CA TYR A 305 -20.13 -7.88 7.73
C TYR A 305 -21.01 -6.96 8.60
N PRO A 306 -22.28 -6.73 8.22
CA PRO A 306 -23.14 -5.79 8.93
C PRO A 306 -23.25 -6.07 10.43
N GLY A 307 -23.21 -5.01 11.24
CA GLY A 307 -23.32 -5.10 12.71
C GLY A 307 -24.57 -5.82 13.24
N SER A 308 -25.65 -5.84 12.46
CA SER A 308 -26.91 -6.55 12.77
C SER A 308 -26.88 -8.05 12.49
N ASP A 309 -25.87 -8.53 11.79
CA ASP A 309 -25.70 -9.94 11.41
C ASP A 309 -24.81 -10.67 12.42
N SER A 310 -24.83 -12.00 12.39
CA SER A 310 -23.96 -12.86 13.21
C SER A 310 -23.45 -13.99 12.34
N ILE A 311 -22.13 -14.09 12.21
CA ILE A 311 -21.46 -15.13 11.42
C ILE A 311 -20.49 -15.87 12.34
N SER A 312 -20.68 -17.19 12.46
CA SER A 312 -19.70 -18.07 13.10
C SER A 312 -18.71 -18.60 12.07
N VAL A 313 -17.45 -18.80 12.48
CA VAL A 313 -16.39 -19.35 11.63
C VAL A 313 -15.78 -20.63 12.20
N ALA A 314 -15.38 -21.55 11.34
CA ALA A 314 -14.53 -22.69 11.67
C ALA A 314 -13.53 -22.93 10.54
N MET A 315 -12.34 -23.41 10.89
CA MET A 315 -11.33 -23.88 9.93
C MET A 315 -11.42 -25.40 9.74
N ASN A 316 -11.27 -25.86 8.49
CA ASN A 316 -11.18 -27.27 8.13
C ASN A 316 -9.88 -27.53 7.36
N GLU A 317 -9.09 -28.49 7.84
CA GLU A 317 -7.94 -29.02 7.11
C GLU A 317 -8.29 -30.40 6.53
N GLN A 318 -8.34 -30.49 5.21
CA GLN A 318 -8.68 -31.70 4.47
C GLN A 318 -7.70 -32.83 4.82
N GLY A 319 -8.23 -33.94 5.34
CA GLY A 319 -7.43 -35.09 5.77
C GLY A 319 -6.96 -35.04 7.23
N VAL A 320 -7.16 -33.93 7.94
CA VAL A 320 -6.90 -33.80 9.38
C VAL A 320 -8.20 -33.67 10.16
N GLY A 321 -9.01 -32.65 9.86
CA GLY A 321 -10.29 -32.42 10.53
C GLY A 321 -10.67 -30.95 10.63
N GLN A 322 -11.75 -30.70 11.37
CA GLN A 322 -12.34 -29.39 11.55
C GLN A 322 -12.15 -28.89 12.99
N THR A 323 -11.85 -27.61 13.12
CA THR A 323 -11.90 -26.87 14.38
C THR A 323 -13.36 -26.70 14.89
N GLY A 324 -13.50 -26.33 16.16
CA GLY A 324 -14.78 -25.88 16.71
C GLY A 324 -15.21 -24.52 16.15
N TRP A 325 -16.52 -24.26 16.15
CA TRP A 325 -17.07 -22.98 15.71
C TRP A 325 -16.75 -21.86 16.71
N VAL A 326 -16.28 -20.73 16.18
CA VAL A 326 -16.10 -19.47 16.89
C VAL A 326 -17.25 -18.55 16.50
N SER A 327 -18.09 -18.20 17.47
CA SER A 327 -19.20 -17.27 17.28
C SER A 327 -18.83 -15.85 17.71
N PRO A 328 -19.49 -14.82 17.15
CA PRO A 328 -19.35 -13.45 17.63
C PRO A 328 -19.81 -13.35 19.08
N SER A 329 -19.22 -12.44 19.85
CA SER A 329 -19.57 -12.29 21.26
C SER A 329 -19.42 -10.88 21.74
N VAL A 330 -20.46 -10.46 22.43
CA VAL A 330 -20.51 -9.23 23.23
C VAL A 330 -19.88 -9.39 24.62
N ALA A 331 -19.42 -10.59 24.99
CA ALA A 331 -18.89 -10.92 26.32
C ALA A 331 -17.36 -10.74 26.44
N GLY A 332 -16.70 -10.20 25.42
CA GLY A 332 -15.29 -9.84 25.47
C GLY A 332 -15.02 -8.75 26.51
N THR A 333 -13.85 -8.78 27.14
CA THR A 333 -13.29 -7.57 27.76
C THR A 333 -13.18 -6.51 26.68
N ALA A 334 -13.85 -5.36 26.86
CA ALA A 334 -13.67 -4.19 26.01
C ALA A 334 -12.18 -3.83 25.97
N ASN A 335 -11.48 -4.30 24.95
CA ASN A 335 -10.09 -4.00 24.69
C ASN A 335 -10.02 -3.57 23.22
N LEU A 336 -9.90 -2.26 23.06
CA LEU A 336 -9.22 -1.51 21.99
C LEU A 336 -9.80 -1.54 20.57
N ASP A 337 -10.48 -2.60 20.12
CA ASP A 337 -11.06 -2.66 18.76
C ASP A 337 -12.51 -3.21 18.81
N GLY A 338 -13.40 -2.56 19.56
CA GLY A 338 -14.77 -3.04 19.80
C GLY A 338 -14.88 -4.12 20.90
N THR A 339 -15.98 -4.90 20.89
CA THR A 339 -16.13 -6.07 21.79
C THR A 339 -15.69 -7.35 21.08
N CYS A 340 -14.45 -7.76 21.33
CA CYS A 340 -13.84 -8.95 20.71
C CYS A 340 -13.88 -10.18 21.60
N ASN A 341 -14.23 -11.32 21.00
CA ASN A 341 -13.87 -12.63 21.53
C ASN A 341 -12.41 -12.91 21.16
N GLN A 342 -11.55 -12.97 22.18
CA GLN A 342 -10.12 -13.17 22.00
C GLN A 342 -9.82 -14.52 21.31
N TYR A 343 -8.90 -14.46 20.35
CA TYR A 343 -8.00 -15.52 19.86
C TYR A 343 -8.28 -16.91 20.41
N SER A 344 -9.16 -17.67 19.75
CA SER A 344 -9.32 -19.09 20.07
C SER A 344 -8.74 -19.91 18.93
N GLN A 345 -7.58 -20.55 19.14
CA GLN A 345 -7.45 -21.90 18.59
C GLN A 345 -8.64 -22.66 19.16
N ALA A 346 -9.56 -23.12 18.31
CA ALA A 346 -10.76 -23.77 18.81
C ALA A 346 -10.36 -24.87 19.79
N SER A 347 -10.76 -24.70 21.05
CA SER A 347 -10.23 -25.49 22.16
C SER A 347 -10.39 -26.99 21.86
N GLY A 348 -9.29 -27.73 21.90
CA GLY A 348 -9.28 -29.19 21.68
C GLY A 348 -9.01 -29.64 20.24
N PHE A 349 -8.90 -28.74 19.26
CA PHE A 349 -8.32 -29.08 17.97
C PHE A 349 -6.79 -29.21 18.11
N GLN A 350 -6.21 -30.30 17.61
CA GLN A 350 -4.77 -30.56 17.64
C GLN A 350 -4.33 -30.96 16.25
N ASP A 351 -3.55 -30.09 15.62
CA ASP A 351 -3.02 -30.32 14.29
C ASP A 351 -1.76 -31.21 14.36
N PRO A 352 -1.68 -32.33 13.60
CA PRO A 352 -0.52 -33.23 13.66
C PRO A 352 0.76 -32.63 13.06
N GLN A 353 0.67 -31.55 12.30
CA GLN A 353 1.80 -30.81 11.74
C GLN A 353 2.16 -29.55 12.53
N ASN A 354 1.45 -29.27 13.63
CA ASN A 354 1.51 -28.04 14.41
C ASN A 354 1.17 -26.78 13.60
N ASN A 355 0.31 -26.90 12.58
CA ASN A 355 -0.35 -25.73 12.01
C ASN A 355 -1.23 -25.08 13.09
N VAL A 356 -1.22 -23.76 13.13
CA VAL A 356 -2.02 -22.95 14.05
C VAL A 356 -3.12 -22.26 13.24
N PHE A 357 -4.35 -22.36 13.74
CA PHE A 357 -5.52 -21.69 13.20
C PHE A 357 -6.06 -20.73 14.25
N ALA A 358 -5.88 -19.44 13.99
CA ALA A 358 -6.25 -18.35 14.87
C ALA A 358 -7.45 -17.60 14.30
N VAL A 359 -8.41 -17.30 15.18
CA VAL A 359 -9.59 -16.51 14.84
C VAL A 359 -9.79 -15.46 15.93
N LEU A 360 -9.92 -14.21 15.51
CA LEU A 360 -10.42 -13.10 16.31
C LEU A 360 -11.78 -12.69 15.74
N SER A 361 -12.82 -12.64 16.58
CA SER A 361 -14.16 -12.23 16.16
C SER A 361 -14.63 -11.06 17.00
N CYS A 362 -14.79 -9.91 16.35
CA CYS A 362 -15.11 -8.63 16.96
C CYS A 362 -16.49 -8.15 16.53
N THR A 363 -17.14 -7.42 17.42
CA THR A 363 -18.47 -6.86 17.21
C THR A 363 -18.50 -5.39 17.57
N ALA A 364 -19.34 -4.64 16.83
CA ALA A 364 -19.47 -3.20 17.00
C ALA A 364 -18.12 -2.47 16.87
N MET A 365 -17.42 -2.72 15.77
CA MET A 365 -16.19 -2.03 15.43
C MET A 365 -16.43 -0.52 15.42
N PRO A 366 -15.49 0.28 15.94
CA PRO A 366 -15.58 1.74 15.89
C PRO A 366 -15.77 2.27 14.44
N GLY A 367 -16.29 3.49 14.31
CA GLY A 367 -16.55 4.11 13.00
C GLY A 367 -17.79 3.57 12.26
N SER A 368 -17.85 2.27 12.01
CA SER A 368 -18.93 1.61 11.21
C SER A 368 -20.02 0.97 12.05
N LEU A 369 -19.72 0.51 13.27
CA LEU A 369 -20.53 -0.43 14.06
C LEU A 369 -20.73 -1.80 13.41
N ASP A 370 -19.97 -2.10 12.35
CA ASP A 370 -19.96 -3.41 11.72
C ASP A 370 -19.20 -4.43 12.55
N ASN A 371 -19.28 -5.69 12.14
CA ASN A 371 -18.59 -6.79 12.79
C ASN A 371 -17.40 -7.23 11.92
N GLU A 372 -16.36 -7.74 12.57
CA GLU A 372 -15.11 -8.15 11.94
C GLU A 372 -14.72 -9.56 12.40
N ILE A 373 -14.15 -10.36 11.49
CA ILE A 373 -13.51 -11.64 11.77
C ILE A 373 -12.14 -11.62 11.10
N GLN A 374 -11.08 -11.65 11.92
CA GLN A 374 -9.71 -11.85 11.44
C GLN A 374 -9.32 -13.31 11.60
N ILE A 375 -8.69 -13.87 10.57
CA ILE A 375 -8.26 -15.26 10.53
C ILE A 375 -6.77 -15.29 10.16
N GLU A 376 -5.98 -15.96 11.00
CA GLU A 376 -4.55 -16.20 10.74
C GLU A 376 -4.25 -17.71 10.73
N LEU A 377 -3.55 -18.17 9.70
CA LEU A 377 -3.07 -19.55 9.60
C LEU A 377 -1.55 -19.53 9.43
N TYR A 378 -0.84 -20.20 10.34
CA TYR A 378 0.62 -20.18 10.34
C TYR A 378 1.22 -21.41 11.01
N ASN A 379 2.52 -21.66 10.83
CA ASN A 379 3.25 -22.70 11.54
C ASN A 379 4.56 -22.17 12.11
N SER A 380 4.57 -21.78 13.39
CA SER A 380 5.74 -21.20 14.07
C SER A 380 6.95 -22.15 14.18
N GLY A 381 6.77 -23.43 13.86
CA GLY A 381 7.84 -24.42 13.79
C GLY A 381 8.60 -24.43 12.47
N THR A 382 8.31 -23.52 11.55
CA THR A 382 8.89 -23.45 10.20
C THR A 382 9.53 -22.09 9.93
N ALA A 383 10.47 -22.05 8.98
CA ALA A 383 11.05 -20.78 8.55
C ALA A 383 9.98 -19.95 7.81
N GLY A 384 9.82 -18.68 8.19
CA GLY A 384 8.81 -17.81 7.60
C GLY A 384 7.37 -18.16 7.97
N ASN A 385 7.15 -19.02 8.98
CA ASN A 385 5.83 -19.43 9.46
C ASN A 385 4.94 -20.14 8.42
N THR A 386 5.53 -20.74 7.38
CA THR A 386 4.85 -21.47 6.30
C THR A 386 4.10 -22.72 6.77
N LEU A 387 2.86 -22.90 6.29
CA LEU A 387 2.01 -24.05 6.61
C LEU A 387 2.54 -25.38 6.05
N LYS A 388 2.08 -26.49 6.62
CA LYS A 388 2.35 -27.85 6.11
C LYS A 388 1.06 -28.55 5.74
N ASN A 389 1.09 -29.39 4.71
CA ASN A 389 -0.03 -30.26 4.38
C ASN A 389 -0.14 -31.46 5.36
N PRO A 390 -1.20 -32.28 5.29
CA PRO A 390 -1.42 -33.42 6.19
C PRO A 390 -0.31 -34.48 6.17
N ASN A 391 0.51 -34.51 5.12
CA ASN A 391 1.65 -35.43 5.01
C ASN A 391 2.94 -34.85 5.61
N GLY A 392 2.90 -33.63 6.14
CA GLY A 392 4.04 -32.92 6.74
C GLY A 392 4.94 -32.17 5.75
N ALA A 393 4.57 -32.10 4.47
CA ALA A 393 5.31 -31.32 3.47
C ALA A 393 4.95 -29.83 3.59
N LEU A 394 5.95 -28.95 3.46
CA LEU A 394 5.74 -27.50 3.45
C LEU A 394 4.92 -27.10 2.22
N CYS A 395 3.96 -26.21 2.43
CA CYS A 395 3.33 -25.47 1.34
C CYS A 395 4.38 -24.59 0.67
N ASP A 396 4.40 -24.57 -0.66
CA ASP A 396 5.31 -23.75 -1.43
C ASP A 396 4.68 -23.39 -2.79
N SER A 397 5.40 -22.68 -3.65
CA SER A 397 4.89 -22.27 -4.96
C SER A 397 4.58 -23.45 -5.91
N THR A 398 5.09 -24.65 -5.63
CA THR A 398 4.89 -25.86 -6.43
C THR A 398 3.78 -26.73 -5.87
N LEU A 399 3.80 -27.02 -4.56
CA LEU A 399 2.80 -27.82 -3.88
C LEU A 399 1.48 -27.07 -3.68
N ASN A 400 1.56 -25.74 -3.50
CA ASN A 400 0.48 -24.76 -3.37
C ASN A 400 -0.71 -25.10 -2.44
N CYS A 401 -0.59 -26.19 -1.68
CA CYS A 401 -1.55 -26.72 -0.71
C CYS A 401 -3.02 -26.49 -1.10
N LEU A 402 -3.31 -26.66 -2.39
CA LEU A 402 -4.58 -26.30 -2.98
C LEU A 402 -5.71 -27.12 -2.34
N ASP A 403 -6.75 -26.43 -1.88
CA ASP A 403 -7.94 -27.00 -1.24
C ASP A 403 -7.64 -27.77 0.07
N VAL A 404 -6.41 -27.72 0.58
CA VAL A 404 -6.05 -28.37 1.86
C VAL A 404 -6.70 -27.62 3.02
N PHE A 405 -6.59 -26.29 3.02
CA PHE A 405 -7.16 -25.43 4.06
C PHE A 405 -8.44 -24.78 3.56
N GLN A 406 -9.45 -24.77 4.42
CA GLN A 406 -10.77 -24.22 4.09
C GLN A 406 -11.33 -23.44 5.27
N ILE A 407 -11.96 -22.31 4.97
CA ILE A 407 -12.77 -21.54 5.91
C ILE A 407 -14.21 -22.02 5.79
N GLN A 408 -14.88 -22.22 6.91
CA GLN A 408 -16.30 -22.50 6.96
C GLN A 408 -17.02 -21.36 7.68
N LEU A 409 -18.01 -20.76 7.02
CA LEU A 409 -18.78 -19.65 7.54
C LEU A 409 -20.24 -20.08 7.73
N ARG A 410 -20.83 -19.77 8.88
CA ARG A 410 -22.23 -20.07 9.20
C ARG A 410 -22.97 -18.81 9.62
N GLY A 411 -24.04 -18.47 8.91
CA GLY A 411 -24.96 -17.42 9.34
C GLY A 411 -25.79 -17.87 10.54
N ASP A 412 -25.69 -17.18 11.66
CA ASP A 412 -26.47 -17.48 12.88
C ASP A 412 -27.74 -16.62 12.98
N THR A 413 -27.80 -15.49 12.26
CA THR A 413 -28.97 -14.61 12.16
C THR A 413 -29.38 -14.39 10.70
N ALA A 414 -30.58 -13.83 10.49
CA ALA A 414 -31.04 -13.47 9.15
C ALA A 414 -30.15 -12.36 8.59
N PRO A 415 -29.64 -12.49 7.35
CA PRO A 415 -28.65 -11.56 6.84
C PRO A 415 -29.28 -10.24 6.39
N HIS A 416 -28.58 -9.14 6.66
CA HIS A 416 -28.90 -7.80 6.22
C HIS A 416 -27.95 -7.30 5.13
N GLY A 417 -26.86 -8.04 4.85
CA GLY A 417 -25.92 -7.76 3.77
C GLY A 417 -25.00 -8.93 3.45
N PRO A 418 -24.09 -8.79 2.48
CA PRO A 418 -23.01 -9.74 2.28
C PRO A 418 -21.94 -9.56 3.36
N PHE A 419 -21.18 -10.63 3.65
CA PHE A 419 -19.83 -10.45 4.15
C PHE A 419 -18.90 -10.07 3.00
N ASN A 420 -17.80 -9.40 3.30
CA ASN A 420 -16.67 -9.19 2.39
C ASN A 420 -15.40 -9.61 3.12
N ALA A 421 -14.57 -10.42 2.46
CA ALA A 421 -13.35 -10.98 3.04
C ALA A 421 -12.17 -10.72 2.11
N TRP A 422 -11.10 -10.14 2.63
CA TRP A 422 -9.90 -9.80 1.88
C TRP A 422 -8.68 -10.55 2.41
N MET A 423 -7.77 -10.84 1.49
CA MET A 423 -6.47 -11.44 1.78
C MET A 423 -5.41 -10.36 1.90
N PHE A 424 -4.60 -10.41 2.95
CA PHE A 424 -3.68 -9.32 3.28
C PHE A 424 -2.60 -9.05 2.22
N ASN A 425 -1.98 -10.10 1.66
CA ASN A 425 -0.79 -9.95 0.82
C ASN A 425 -0.96 -10.51 -0.60
N GLN A 426 -0.46 -9.76 -1.58
CA GLN A 426 -0.32 -10.22 -2.96
C GLN A 426 0.75 -11.32 -3.08
N GLY A 427 0.38 -12.45 -3.68
CA GLY A 427 1.31 -13.37 -4.34
C GLY A 427 1.29 -14.81 -3.84
N ASP A 428 0.97 -15.05 -2.57
CA ASP A 428 1.22 -16.37 -1.95
C ASP A 428 -0.01 -17.17 -1.52
N TYR A 429 -1.17 -16.54 -1.34
CA TYR A 429 -2.42 -17.25 -1.01
C TYR A 429 -3.65 -16.58 -1.64
N TYR A 430 -4.69 -17.38 -1.92
CA TYR A 430 -5.89 -16.97 -2.66
C TYR A 430 -7.12 -17.74 -2.17
N PHE A 431 -8.29 -17.10 -2.23
CA PHE A 431 -9.55 -17.82 -2.27
C PHE A 431 -9.59 -18.61 -3.58
N HIS A 432 -9.91 -19.90 -3.50
CA HIS A 432 -9.97 -20.81 -4.63
C HIS A 432 -11.39 -21.30 -4.88
N GLY A 433 -12.01 -20.80 -5.95
CA GLY A 433 -13.42 -21.04 -6.25
C GLY A 433 -14.34 -20.39 -5.21
N GLY A 434 -15.47 -21.06 -4.92
CA GLY A 434 -16.40 -20.60 -3.87
C GLY A 434 -17.05 -19.26 -4.19
N ASP A 435 -17.05 -18.37 -3.20
CA ASP A 435 -17.58 -17.01 -3.29
C ASP A 435 -16.47 -15.98 -3.62
N GLY A 436 -15.27 -16.44 -3.98
CA GLY A 436 -14.15 -15.62 -4.44
C GLY A 436 -14.47 -14.83 -5.72
N ASN A 437 -14.12 -13.55 -5.75
CA ASN A 437 -14.42 -12.65 -6.86
C ASN A 437 -13.49 -11.41 -6.89
N ASP A 438 -13.53 -10.65 -7.99
CA ASP A 438 -12.75 -9.41 -8.16
C ASP A 438 -13.58 -8.12 -7.94
N ILE A 439 -14.79 -8.25 -7.39
CA ILE A 439 -15.64 -7.11 -7.00
C ILE A 439 -15.06 -6.57 -5.69
N SER A 440 -15.01 -5.24 -5.51
CA SER A 440 -14.55 -4.65 -4.24
C SER A 440 -13.09 -4.98 -3.87
N THR A 441 -12.22 -5.01 -4.88
CA THR A 441 -10.77 -5.24 -4.74
C THR A 441 -9.96 -3.96 -4.53
N ILE A 442 -10.62 -2.79 -4.40
CA ILE A 442 -9.99 -1.50 -4.11
C ILE A 442 -9.43 -1.48 -2.69
N ASP A 443 -8.15 -1.14 -2.56
CA ASP A 443 -7.40 -1.16 -1.29
C ASP A 443 -7.67 0.08 -0.44
N GLU A 444 -7.44 -0.02 0.86
CA GLU A 444 -7.28 1.15 1.72
C GLU A 444 -5.89 1.76 1.52
N PRO A 445 -5.71 3.10 1.54
CA PRO A 445 -6.71 4.12 1.82
C PRO A 445 -7.36 4.68 0.55
N ALA A 446 -7.35 3.96 -0.57
CA ALA A 446 -8.00 4.43 -1.79
C ALA A 446 -9.53 4.45 -1.64
N THR A 447 -10.07 3.77 -0.62
CA THR A 447 -11.49 3.86 -0.24
C THR A 447 -11.84 5.10 0.59
N ALA A 448 -10.88 5.91 1.03
CA ALA A 448 -11.14 7.13 1.79
C ALA A 448 -11.99 8.14 0.99
N HIS A 449 -12.75 9.01 1.66
CA HIS A 449 -13.79 9.81 1.00
C HIS A 449 -13.25 11.03 0.25
N ARG A 450 -12.05 11.50 0.57
CA ARG A 450 -11.51 12.78 0.11
C ARG A 450 -10.18 12.64 -0.65
N VAL A 451 -9.77 11.41 -0.93
CA VAL A 451 -8.60 11.12 -1.77
C VAL A 451 -8.97 11.00 -3.24
N VAL A 452 -7.96 11.07 -4.11
CA VAL A 452 -8.09 10.75 -5.54
C VAL A 452 -7.57 9.33 -5.74
N ALA A 453 -8.48 8.36 -5.74
CA ALA A 453 -8.18 6.95 -6.00
C ALA A 453 -7.96 6.71 -7.50
N VAL A 454 -6.81 6.13 -7.86
CA VAL A 454 -6.37 5.96 -9.25
C VAL A 454 -6.18 4.50 -9.60
N GLY A 455 -7.00 3.99 -10.53
CA GLY A 455 -6.80 2.67 -11.13
C GLY A 455 -5.87 2.70 -12.36
N SER A 456 -5.56 1.53 -12.91
CA SER A 456 -4.60 1.35 -14.01
C SER A 456 -5.29 0.94 -15.32
N TYR A 457 -4.80 1.45 -16.44
CA TYR A 457 -5.17 1.01 -17.79
C TYR A 457 -3.95 0.85 -18.71
N VAL A 458 -4.12 0.05 -19.76
CA VAL A 458 -3.09 -0.24 -20.76
C VAL A 458 -2.99 0.89 -21.79
N ASP A 459 -1.92 1.70 -21.76
CA ASP A 459 -1.68 2.75 -22.77
C ASP A 459 -0.92 2.25 -24.00
N ARG A 460 -0.09 1.21 -23.83
CA ARG A 460 0.73 0.62 -24.88
C ARG A 460 0.94 -0.87 -24.64
N THR A 461 1.14 -1.60 -25.72
CA THR A 461 1.49 -3.03 -25.68
C THR A 461 2.86 -3.30 -26.32
N SER A 462 3.59 -2.26 -26.71
CA SER A 462 4.95 -2.37 -27.22
C SER A 462 5.80 -1.16 -26.84
N TRP A 463 7.07 -1.41 -26.51
CA TRP A 463 7.99 -0.38 -26.03
C TRP A 463 9.45 -0.73 -26.34
N PRO A 464 10.34 0.28 -26.47
CA PRO A 464 11.77 0.03 -26.61
C PRO A 464 12.37 -0.46 -25.28
N SER A 465 13.35 -1.37 -25.37
CA SER A 465 14.20 -1.77 -24.25
C SER A 465 15.65 -2.00 -24.72
N GLN A 466 16.58 -2.15 -23.78
CA GLN A 466 17.97 -2.53 -24.11
C GLN A 466 18.09 -3.87 -24.87
N ALA A 467 17.16 -4.80 -24.65
CA ALA A 467 17.12 -6.09 -25.35
C ALA A 467 16.32 -6.02 -26.67
N GLY A 468 16.12 -4.82 -27.22
CA GLY A 468 15.28 -4.54 -28.39
C GLY A 468 13.84 -4.20 -28.02
N THR A 469 12.99 -3.99 -29.03
CA THR A 469 11.56 -3.76 -28.83
C THR A 469 10.91 -4.96 -28.14
N LYS A 470 10.18 -4.69 -27.05
CA LYS A 470 9.35 -5.65 -26.35
C LYS A 470 7.89 -5.42 -26.69
N SER A 471 7.10 -6.47 -26.49
CA SER A 471 5.65 -6.42 -26.63
C SER A 471 5.02 -7.30 -25.58
N ASP A 472 3.91 -6.83 -25.01
CA ASP A 472 3.01 -7.65 -24.22
C ASP A 472 1.88 -8.18 -25.11
N PRO A 473 1.78 -9.50 -25.32
CA PRO A 473 0.70 -10.08 -26.11
C PRO A 473 -0.63 -10.19 -25.34
N TYR A 474 -0.66 -9.92 -24.03
CA TYR A 474 -1.85 -10.13 -23.18
C TYR A 474 -2.63 -8.84 -22.92
N GLY A 475 -1.96 -7.69 -22.79
CA GLY A 475 -2.60 -6.39 -22.66
C GLY A 475 -3.38 -5.98 -23.92
N THR A 476 -4.50 -5.28 -23.73
CA THR A 476 -5.27 -4.66 -24.81
C THR A 476 -5.33 -3.17 -24.58
N GLN A 477 -4.73 -2.39 -25.48
CA GLN A 477 -4.67 -0.93 -25.36
C GLN A 477 -6.07 -0.31 -25.14
N GLY A 478 -6.19 0.55 -24.15
CA GLY A 478 -7.43 1.23 -23.74
C GLY A 478 -8.34 0.41 -22.82
N GLN A 479 -7.99 -0.84 -22.49
CA GLN A 479 -8.66 -1.60 -21.43
C GLN A 479 -8.03 -1.33 -20.07
N LEU A 480 -8.80 -1.57 -19.01
CA LEU A 480 -8.26 -1.63 -17.65
C LEU A 480 -7.18 -2.69 -17.57
N SER A 481 -6.15 -2.40 -16.79
CA SER A 481 -5.07 -3.34 -16.52
C SER A 481 -5.64 -4.52 -15.75
N PHE A 482 -5.18 -5.73 -16.06
CA PHE A 482 -5.82 -6.95 -15.54
C PHE A 482 -5.76 -7.05 -14.01
N PHE A 483 -4.75 -6.44 -13.41
CA PHE A 483 -4.54 -6.39 -11.97
C PHE A 483 -5.22 -5.20 -11.29
N SER A 484 -5.68 -4.20 -12.07
CA SER A 484 -6.22 -2.97 -11.50
C SER A 484 -7.40 -3.31 -10.60
N ALA A 485 -7.26 -2.98 -9.32
CA ALA A 485 -8.34 -3.07 -8.37
C ALA A 485 -9.59 -2.33 -8.86
N SER A 486 -10.74 -2.83 -8.42
CA SER A 486 -12.03 -2.31 -8.82
C SER A 486 -12.96 -2.13 -7.62
N GLY A 487 -13.87 -1.18 -7.73
CA GLY A 487 -14.95 -1.02 -6.75
C GLY A 487 -16.04 -2.09 -6.86
N PRO A 488 -17.17 -1.89 -6.16
CA PRO A 488 -17.44 -0.77 -5.27
C PRO A 488 -16.64 -0.85 -3.97
N THR A 489 -16.53 0.25 -3.23
CA THR A 489 -16.21 0.19 -1.78
C THR A 489 -17.31 -0.56 -1.05
N ARG A 490 -17.06 -1.01 0.18
CA ARG A 490 -18.07 -1.78 0.96
C ARG A 490 -19.33 -0.96 1.26
N ASP A 491 -19.23 0.36 1.43
CA ASP A 491 -20.39 1.26 1.55
C ASP A 491 -21.08 1.60 0.20
N GLY A 492 -20.65 0.97 -0.90
CA GLY A 492 -21.32 1.03 -2.20
C GLY A 492 -20.94 2.20 -3.10
N ARG A 493 -19.93 3.00 -2.73
CA ARG A 493 -19.34 3.99 -3.67
C ARG A 493 -18.57 3.24 -4.76
N ASN A 494 -18.33 3.88 -5.90
CA ASN A 494 -17.44 3.28 -6.91
C ASN A 494 -16.00 3.11 -6.39
N GLY A 495 -15.57 3.94 -5.43
CA GLY A 495 -14.20 3.97 -4.90
C GLY A 495 -13.20 4.61 -5.86
N ILE A 496 -13.15 4.14 -7.10
CA ILE A 496 -12.23 4.64 -8.13
C ILE A 496 -12.67 6.02 -8.63
N SER A 497 -11.79 7.02 -8.50
CA SER A 497 -12.02 8.37 -8.99
C SER A 497 -11.75 8.50 -10.48
N LEU A 498 -10.63 7.92 -10.93
CA LEU A 498 -10.21 7.90 -12.33
C LEU A 498 -9.22 6.75 -12.58
N VAL A 499 -8.91 6.48 -13.84
CA VAL A 499 -7.84 5.56 -14.23
C VAL A 499 -6.76 6.28 -15.03
N ALA A 500 -5.52 5.82 -14.91
CA ALA A 500 -4.35 6.36 -15.58
C ALA A 500 -3.57 5.23 -16.28
N PRO A 501 -2.72 5.55 -17.28
CA PRO A 501 -1.77 4.59 -17.84
C PRO A 501 -1.01 3.95 -16.70
N GLY A 502 -0.93 2.62 -16.60
CA GLY A 502 -0.18 2.00 -15.49
C GLY A 502 0.25 0.59 -15.80
N GLU A 503 0.53 0.33 -17.07
CA GLU A 503 1.24 -0.86 -17.50
C GLU A 503 2.47 -0.43 -18.28
N VAL A 504 3.63 -0.90 -17.81
CA VAL A 504 4.91 -0.75 -18.53
C VAL A 504 5.31 0.70 -18.79
N VAL A 505 5.21 1.49 -17.74
CA VAL A 505 5.55 2.91 -17.75
C VAL A 505 7.06 3.10 -17.72
N GLY A 506 7.59 3.85 -18.70
CA GLY A 506 8.97 4.31 -18.69
C GLY A 506 9.18 5.47 -17.70
N SER A 507 10.07 5.31 -16.73
CA SER A 507 10.44 6.31 -15.73
C SER A 507 11.89 6.15 -15.26
N SER A 508 12.33 7.04 -14.36
CA SER A 508 13.60 6.98 -13.64
C SER A 508 13.72 5.68 -12.83
N LEU A 509 14.91 5.08 -12.76
CA LEU A 509 15.18 3.90 -11.92
C LEU A 509 16.39 4.17 -11.02
N SER A 510 16.32 3.75 -9.75
CA SER A 510 17.43 3.89 -8.81
C SER A 510 18.64 3.08 -9.27
N ALA A 511 19.82 3.70 -9.25
CA ALA A 511 21.07 3.00 -9.53
C ALA A 511 21.35 1.85 -8.53
N ASN A 512 20.81 1.96 -7.30
CA ASN A 512 21.01 0.97 -6.23
C ASN A 512 20.08 -0.24 -6.37
N ALA A 513 18.89 -0.04 -6.94
CA ALA A 513 17.97 -1.13 -7.30
C ALA A 513 18.53 -2.00 -8.44
N ALA A 514 19.14 -1.37 -9.44
CA ALA A 514 19.73 -2.05 -10.61
C ALA A 514 20.87 -3.03 -10.26
N ALA A 515 21.49 -2.90 -9.08
CA ALA A 515 22.51 -3.85 -8.61
C ALA A 515 21.90 -5.18 -8.12
N ARG A 516 20.69 -5.16 -7.54
CA ARG A 516 19.97 -6.37 -7.07
C ARG A 516 19.19 -7.07 -8.17
N LEU A 517 18.78 -6.36 -9.22
CA LEU A 517 18.04 -6.93 -10.36
C LEU A 517 18.88 -7.86 -11.28
N ARG A 518 20.22 -7.93 -11.08
CA ARG A 518 21.11 -8.77 -11.89
C ARG A 518 20.99 -10.28 -11.62
N SER A 519 20.19 -10.71 -10.64
CA SER A 519 20.06 -12.13 -10.25
C SER A 519 18.76 -12.83 -10.64
N GLY A 520 17.87 -12.24 -11.46
CA GLY A 520 16.73 -13.03 -11.97
C GLY A 520 15.56 -12.32 -12.65
N CYS A 521 15.52 -10.99 -12.73
CA CYS A 521 14.43 -10.27 -13.41
C CYS A 521 14.95 -9.66 -14.73
N PRO A 522 14.23 -9.75 -15.88
CA PRO A 522 14.62 -9.05 -17.10
C PRO A 522 14.55 -7.54 -16.83
N VAL A 523 15.72 -6.93 -16.68
CA VAL A 523 15.88 -5.51 -16.34
C VAL A 523 15.33 -4.61 -17.45
N PHE A 524 14.37 -3.75 -17.12
CA PHE A 524 14.06 -2.54 -17.87
C PHE A 524 15.04 -1.44 -17.49
N THR A 525 16.28 -1.56 -17.96
CA THR A 525 17.24 -0.45 -17.93
C THR A 525 17.11 0.29 -19.23
N VAL A 526 16.75 1.57 -19.19
CA VAL A 526 17.09 2.50 -20.26
C VAL A 526 18.37 3.21 -19.82
N GLN A 527 19.52 2.63 -20.14
CA GLN A 527 20.71 3.46 -20.34
C GLN A 527 20.50 4.23 -21.65
N GLY A 528 20.07 5.47 -21.53
CA GLY A 528 20.70 6.59 -22.21
C GLY A 528 21.31 7.45 -21.12
#